data_AF-A0AAN8FS53-F1
#
_entry.id   AF-A0AAN8FS53-F1
#
_cell.length_a   1.000
_cell.length_b   1.000
_cell.length_c   1.000
_cell.angle_alpha   90.00
_cell.angle_beta   90.00
_cell.angle_gamma   90.00
#
_symmetry.space_group_name_H-M   'P 1'
#
loop_
_entity.id
_entity.type
_entity.pdbx_description
1 polymer ?
#
loop_
_entity_poly.entity_id
_entity_poly.type
_entity_poly.pdbx_seq_one_letter_code
_entity_poly.pdbx_strand_id
1 'polypeptide(L)'
;MISNAICLYVDLFLLIICVLQILSNFVVLFVWCSSRRLLRNDSLILLVSLAFIDFIYAVLQFPYLILLIAGAKPNGVPFNYNPWLIVQLAGPSIALMKSGCTLTTAIAIDRVLALCFPLLYYRHSKR
;
A
#
# COMPACT_ATOMS: atom_id res chain seq x y z
N MET A 1 -18.72 6.82 -23.12
CA MET A 1 -18.07 5.49 -23.19
C MET A 1 -16.59 5.70 -22.95
N ILE A 2 -16.02 5.14 -21.89
CA ILE A 2 -14.57 5.15 -21.68
C ILE A 2 -13.96 4.30 -22.79
N SER A 3 -13.06 4.88 -23.59
CA SER A 3 -12.38 4.15 -24.67
C SER A 3 -11.33 3.22 -24.07
N ASN A 4 -11.12 2.02 -24.63
CA ASN A 4 -10.16 1.05 -24.07
C ASN A 4 -8.73 1.62 -24.02
N ALA A 5 -8.43 2.61 -24.87
CA ALA A 5 -7.17 3.36 -24.82
C ALA A 5 -7.00 4.11 -23.48
N ILE A 6 -8.06 4.72 -22.94
CA ILE A 6 -8.03 5.44 -21.66
C ILE A 6 -7.76 4.45 -20.52
N CYS A 7 -8.41 3.29 -20.52
CA CYS A 7 -8.14 2.23 -19.54
C CYS A 7 -6.67 1.80 -19.56
N LEU A 8 -6.11 1.58 -20.76
CA LEU A 8 -4.71 1.19 -20.91
C LEU A 8 -3.75 2.26 -20.36
N TYR A 9 -3.99 3.55 -20.66
CA TYR A 9 -3.17 4.63 -20.09
C TYR A 9 -3.25 4.70 -18.56
N VAL A 10 -4.43 4.49 -17.99
CA VAL A 10 -4.62 4.45 -16.54
C VAL A 10 -3.88 3.25 -15.94
N ASP A 11 -4.00 2.06 -16.51
CA ASP A 11 -3.33 0.85 -16.03
C ASP A 11 -1.79 1.00 -16.10
N LEU A 12 -1.28 1.63 -17.16
CA LEU A 12 0.15 1.91 -17.31
C LEU A 12 0.65 2.94 -16.30
N PHE A 13 -0.14 3.98 -16.03
CA PHE A 13 0.15 4.95 -14.97
C PHE A 13 0.17 4.30 -13.58
N LEU A 14 -0.81 3.43 -13.29
CA LEU A 14 -0.88 2.66 -12.04
C LEU A 14 0.32 1.70 -11.90
N LEU A 15 0.79 1.10 -13.00
CA LEU A 15 1.99 0.26 -13.00
C LEU A 15 3.24 1.04 -12.56
N ILE A 16 3.42 2.26 -13.08
CA ILE A 16 4.55 3.13 -12.72
C ILE A 16 4.52 3.46 -11.22
N ILE A 17 3.35 3.86 -10.71
CA ILE A 17 3.17 4.14 -9.27
C ILE A 17 3.48 2.89 -8.44
N CYS A 18 2.99 1.73 -8.87
CA CYS A 18 3.23 0.46 -8.18
C CYS A 18 4.72 0.15 -8.05
N VAL A 19 5.51 0.33 -9.12
CA VAL A 19 6.97 0.15 -9.09
C VAL A 19 7.64 1.14 -8.14
N LEU A 20 7.25 2.42 -8.17
CA LEU A 20 7.78 3.43 -7.24
C LEU A 20 7.46 3.09 -5.78
N GLN A 21 6.27 2.54 -5.53
CA GLN A 21 5.82 2.14 -4.20
C GLN A 21 6.59 0.93 -3.68
N ILE A 22 6.88 -0.06 -4.53
CA ILE A 22 7.76 -1.20 -4.18
C ILE A 22 9.14 -0.68 -3.78
N LEU A 23 9.75 0.16 -4.61
CA LEU A 23 11.09 0.71 -4.36
C LEU A 23 11.14 1.53 -3.07
N SER A 24 10.17 2.44 -2.88
CA SER A 24 10.15 3.33 -1.71
C SER A 24 9.96 2.55 -0.42
N ASN A 25 8.98 1.63 -0.38
CA ASN A 25 8.73 0.83 0.82
C ASN A 25 9.86 -0.17 1.10
N PHE A 26 10.50 -0.71 0.06
CA PHE A 26 11.68 -1.54 0.22
C PHE A 26 12.84 -0.77 0.88
N VAL A 27 13.08 0.48 0.47
CA VAL A 27 14.10 1.33 1.11
C VAL A 27 13.79 1.55 2.59
N VAL A 28 12.53 1.84 2.95
CA VAL A 28 12.14 2.02 4.36
C VAL A 28 12.37 0.74 5.17
N LEU A 29 11.96 -0.41 4.64
CA LEU A 29 12.19 -1.71 5.28
C LEU A 29 13.69 -2.06 5.38
N PHE A 30 14.49 -1.70 4.37
CA PHE A 30 15.92 -1.89 4.37
C PHE A 30 16.63 -1.05 5.43
N VAL A 31 16.30 0.24 5.52
CA VAL A 31 16.83 1.16 6.54
C VAL A 31 16.47 0.68 7.95
N TRP A 32 15.25 0.16 8.13
CA TRP A 32 14.81 -0.45 9.37
C TRP A 32 15.65 -1.67 9.76
N CYS A 33 15.83 -2.62 8.83
CA CYS A 33 16.68 -3.81 9.06
C CYS A 33 18.13 -3.44 9.37
N SER A 34 18.66 -2.37 8.75
CA SER A 34 20.02 -1.91 8.98
C SER A 34 20.23 -1.22 10.33
N SER A 35 19.18 -0.66 10.95
CA SER A 35 19.31 0.19 12.13
C SER A 35 18.62 -0.40 13.37
N ARG A 36 19.32 -1.28 14.11
CA ARG A 36 18.81 -1.88 15.35
C ARG A 36 18.42 -0.89 16.46
N ARG A 37 18.89 0.37 16.41
CA ARG A 37 18.55 1.41 17.40
C ARG A 37 17.14 1.98 17.24
N LEU A 38 16.48 1.80 16.10
CA LEU A 38 15.15 2.36 15.82
C LEU A 38 14.00 1.50 16.39
N LEU A 39 14.27 0.29 16.88
CA LEU A 39 13.29 -0.69 17.37
C LEU A 39 12.55 -0.30 18.67
N ARG A 40 12.95 0.79 19.33
CA ARG A 40 12.48 1.12 20.69
C ARG A 40 11.34 2.15 20.74
N ASN A 41 10.97 2.74 19.61
CA ASN A 41 9.88 3.72 19.56
C ASN A 41 8.64 3.12 18.89
N ASP A 42 7.51 3.14 19.61
CA ASP A 42 6.23 2.61 19.11
C ASP A 42 5.78 3.29 17.81
N SER A 43 5.98 4.61 17.69
CA SER A 43 5.67 5.34 16.44
C SER A 43 6.53 4.89 15.25
N LEU A 44 7.74 4.36 15.48
CA LEU A 44 8.57 3.79 14.39
C LEU A 44 8.09 2.38 14.01
N ILE A 45 7.62 1.59 14.97
CA ILE A 45 7.03 0.26 14.71
C ILE A 45 5.76 0.39 13.84
N LEU A 46 4.92 1.38 14.13
CA LEU A 46 3.75 1.70 13.32
C LEU A 46 4.13 2.11 11.88
N LEU A 47 5.18 2.93 11.74
CA LEU A 47 5.66 3.39 10.42
C LEU A 47 6.23 2.23 9.58
N VAL A 48 6.94 1.30 10.21
CA VAL A 48 7.46 0.10 9.54
C VAL A 48 6.34 -0.85 9.15
N SER A 49 5.34 -0.99 10.02
CA SER A 49 4.14 -1.79 9.73
C SER A 49 3.39 -1.24 8.52
N LEU A 50 3.35 0.09 8.36
CA LEU A 50 2.75 0.74 7.19
C LEU A 50 3.55 0.45 5.93
N ALA A 51 4.88 0.64 5.97
CA ALA A 51 5.75 0.33 4.84
C ALA A 51 5.66 -1.16 4.42
N PHE A 52 5.48 -2.06 5.39
CA PHE A 52 5.29 -3.49 5.12
C PHE A 52 3.96 -3.79 4.41
N ILE A 53 2.86 -3.21 4.89
CA ILE A 53 1.54 -3.36 4.25
C ILE A 53 1.56 -2.77 2.83
N ASP A 54 2.14 -1.58 2.66
CA ASP A 54 2.22 -0.93 1.35
C ASP A 54 3.13 -1.69 0.37
N PHE A 55 4.18 -2.35 0.87
CA PHE A 55 5.00 -3.26 0.07
C PHE A 55 4.20 -4.49 -0.38
N ILE A 56 3.51 -5.17 0.54
CA ILE A 56 2.67 -6.34 0.22
C ILE A 56 1.56 -5.96 -0.76
N TYR A 57 0.92 -4.80 -0.54
CA TYR A 57 -0.09 -4.25 -1.46
C TYR A 57 0.47 -4.11 -2.87
N ALA A 58 1.64 -3.47 -3.02
CA ALA A 58 2.23 -3.27 -4.33
C ALA A 58 2.65 -4.60 -5.00
N VAL A 59 3.16 -5.57 -4.23
CA VAL A 59 3.50 -6.91 -4.74
C VAL A 59 2.27 -7.68 -5.23
N LEU A 60 1.12 -7.58 -4.54
CA LEU A 60 -0.14 -8.21 -4.96
C LEU A 60 -0.79 -7.47 -6.16
N GLN A 61 -0.64 -6.15 -6.21
CA GLN A 61 -1.17 -5.32 -7.29
C GLN A 61 -0.40 -5.49 -8.60
N PHE A 62 0.90 -5.81 -8.53
CA PHE A 62 1.76 -5.98 -9.70
C PHE A 62 1.26 -7.06 -10.70
N PRO A 63 0.98 -8.33 -10.30
CA PRO A 63 0.44 -9.33 -11.22
C PRO A 63 -0.95 -8.97 -11.75
N TYR A 64 -1.75 -8.26 -10.94
CA TYR A 64 -3.08 -7.81 -11.36
C TYR A 64 -3.01 -6.79 -12.50
N LEU A 65 -2.13 -5.81 -12.40
CA LEU A 65 -1.91 -4.80 -13.45
C LEU A 65 -1.33 -5.42 -14.72
N ILE A 66 -0.42 -6.39 -14.61
CA ILE A 66 0.12 -7.10 -15.79
C ILE A 66 -0.98 -7.84 -16.53
N LEU A 67 -1.90 -8.51 -15.82
CA LEU A 67 -3.02 -9.21 -16.44
C LEU A 67 -4.01 -8.26 -17.12
N LEU A 68 -4.27 -7.09 -16.54
CA LEU A 68 -5.10 -6.06 -17.15
C LEU A 68 -4.48 -5.49 -18.43
N ILE A 69 -3.17 -5.21 -18.41
CA ILE A 69 -2.44 -4.70 -19.57
C ILE A 69 -2.33 -5.76 -20.67
N ALA A 70 -2.00 -7.02 -20.32
CA ALA A 70 -1.90 -8.13 -21.27
C ALA A 70 -3.26 -8.53 -21.86
N GLY A 71 -4.35 -8.34 -21.10
CA GLY A 71 -5.72 -8.57 -21.54
C GLY A 71 -6.34 -7.41 -22.33
N ALA A 72 -5.59 -6.33 -22.59
CA ALA A 72 -6.09 -5.18 -23.33
C ALA A 72 -6.50 -5.58 -24.75
N LYS A 73 -7.79 -5.47 -25.06
CA LYS A 73 -8.35 -5.72 -26.39
C LYS A 73 -8.70 -4.41 -27.11
N PRO A 74 -8.59 -4.38 -28.45
CA PRO A 74 -9.00 -3.23 -29.25
C PRO A 74 -10.50 -2.92 -29.08
N ASN A 75 -10.84 -1.65 -29.29
CA ASN A 75 -12.19 -1.11 -29.11
C ASN A 75 -13.23 -1.94 -29.90
N GLY A 76 -14.28 -2.41 -29.21
CA GLY A 76 -15.40 -3.15 -29.81
C GLY A 76 -15.42 -4.65 -29.51
N VAL A 77 -14.38 -5.21 -28.88
CA VAL A 77 -14.39 -6.62 -28.42
C VAL A 77 -14.71 -6.67 -26.93
N PRO A 78 -15.70 -7.46 -26.48
CA PRO A 78 -15.99 -7.60 -25.06
C PRO A 78 -14.79 -8.21 -24.33
N PHE A 79 -14.46 -7.61 -23.19
CA PHE A 79 -13.46 -8.16 -22.28
C PHE A 79 -13.96 -9.49 -21.73
N ASN A 80 -13.29 -10.58 -22.10
CA ASN A 80 -13.58 -11.92 -21.58
C ASN A 80 -12.51 -12.26 -20.53
N TYR A 81 -12.64 -11.64 -19.35
CA TYR A 81 -11.81 -11.99 -18.21
C TYR A 81 -12.47 -13.09 -17.40
N ASN A 82 -11.69 -14.03 -16.89
CA ASN A 82 -12.21 -15.04 -15.98
C ASN A 82 -12.49 -14.38 -14.61
N PRO A 83 -13.76 -14.30 -14.16
CA PRO A 83 -14.14 -13.56 -12.95
C PRO A 83 -13.48 -14.12 -11.70
N TRP A 84 -13.22 -15.43 -11.64
CA TRP A 84 -12.53 -16.06 -10.52
C TRP A 84 -11.10 -15.55 -10.36
N LEU A 85 -10.42 -15.30 -11.48
CA LEU A 85 -9.03 -14.81 -11.49
C LEU A 85 -8.96 -13.32 -11.08
N ILE A 86 -9.85 -12.49 -11.63
CA ILE A 86 -9.90 -11.06 -11.28
C ILE A 86 -10.25 -10.85 -9.81
N VAL A 87 -11.24 -11.59 -9.29
CA VAL A 87 -11.68 -11.41 -7.89
C VAL A 87 -10.58 -11.82 -6.91
N GLN A 88 -9.86 -12.90 -7.19
CA GLN A 88 -8.75 -13.34 -6.34
C GLN A 88 -7.57 -12.37 -6.34
N LEU A 89 -7.28 -11.72 -7.48
CA LEU A 89 -6.19 -10.76 -7.55
C LEU A 89 -6.59 -9.37 -7.03
N ALA A 90 -7.82 -8.92 -7.27
CA ALA A 90 -8.30 -7.60 -6.84
C ALA A 90 -8.71 -7.57 -5.36
N GLY A 91 -9.24 -8.67 -4.83
CA GLY A 91 -9.76 -8.75 -3.46
C GLY A 91 -8.72 -8.40 -2.39
N PRO A 92 -7.53 -9.03 -2.38
CA PRO A 92 -6.46 -8.72 -1.44
C PRO A 92 -6.00 -7.26 -1.51
N SER A 93 -5.89 -6.69 -2.71
CA SER A 93 -5.51 -5.28 -2.88
C SER A 93 -6.51 -4.32 -2.23
N ILE A 94 -7.82 -4.59 -2.36
CA ILE A 94 -8.87 -3.76 -1.75
C ILE A 94 -8.82 -3.86 -0.21
N ALA A 95 -8.60 -5.07 0.32
CA ALA A 95 -8.48 -5.29 1.75
C ALA A 95 -7.25 -4.56 2.34
N LEU A 96 -6.12 -4.63 1.63
CA LEU A 96 -4.88 -3.97 2.05
C LEU A 96 -5.00 -2.44 1.99
N MET A 97 -5.66 -1.87 0.99
CA MET A 97 -5.91 -0.43 0.92
C MET A 97 -6.72 0.08 2.13
N LYS A 98 -7.72 -0.70 2.59
CA LYS A 98 -8.45 -0.36 3.82
C LYS A 98 -7.55 -0.42 5.05
N SER A 99 -6.68 -1.43 5.14
CA SER A 99 -5.75 -1.55 6.27
C SER A 99 -4.74 -0.40 6.33
N GLY A 100 -4.25 0.08 5.17
CA GLY A 100 -3.36 1.25 5.09
C GLY A 100 -4.02 2.52 5.63
N CYS A 101 -5.29 2.76 5.33
CA CYS A 101 -6.08 3.87 5.91
C CYS A 101 -6.26 3.72 7.43
N THR A 102 -6.53 2.51 7.93
CA THR A 102 -6.67 2.29 9.39
C THR A 102 -5.35 2.55 10.12
N LEU A 103 -4.24 2.11 9.53
CA LEU A 103 -2.92 2.26 10.15
C LEU A 103 -2.42 3.71 10.11
N THR A 104 -2.63 4.43 9.01
CA THR A 104 -2.36 5.88 8.95
C THR A 104 -3.21 6.67 9.93
N THR A 105 -4.49 6.29 10.10
CA THR A 105 -5.35 6.88 11.13
C THR A 105 -4.81 6.60 12.53
N ALA A 106 -4.35 5.38 12.82
CA ALA A 106 -3.74 5.04 14.10
C ALA A 106 -2.46 5.85 14.37
N ILE A 107 -1.61 6.05 13.35
CA ILE A 107 -0.42 6.90 13.44
C ILE A 107 -0.81 8.35 13.73
N ALA A 108 -1.82 8.88 13.03
CA ALA A 108 -2.30 10.25 13.25
C ALA A 108 -2.83 10.44 14.67
N ILE A 109 -3.59 9.46 15.20
CA ILE A 109 -4.09 9.47 16.57
C ILE A 109 -2.94 9.43 17.58
N ASP A 110 -1.94 8.55 17.41
CA ASP A 110 -0.76 8.48 18.28
C ASP A 110 -0.04 9.84 18.34
N ARG A 111 0.13 10.51 17.19
CA ARG A 111 0.73 11.85 17.10
C ARG A 111 -0.12 12.94 17.74
N VAL A 112 -1.43 12.92 17.57
CA VAL A 112 -2.35 13.89 18.20
C VAL A 112 -2.36 13.72 19.71
N LEU A 113 -2.39 12.49 20.22
CA LEU A 113 -2.34 12.22 21.66
C LEU A 113 -1.00 12.68 22.28
N ALA A 114 0.12 12.48 21.59
CA ALA A 114 1.42 12.99 22.05
C ALA A 114 1.48 14.52 22.10
N LEU A 115 0.83 15.22 21.16
CA LEU A 115 0.77 16.68 21.11
C LEU A 115 -0.21 17.27 22.13
N CYS A 116 -1.39 16.68 22.30
CA CYS A 116 -2.41 17.17 23.21
C CYS A 116 -2.12 16.82 24.68
N PHE A 117 -1.47 15.68 24.95
CA PHE A 117 -1.21 15.19 26.30
C PHE A 117 0.25 14.72 26.51
N PRO A 118 1.23 15.63 26.37
CA PRO A 118 2.66 15.28 26.43
C PRO A 118 3.07 14.67 27.78
N LEU A 119 2.46 15.09 28.90
CA LEU A 119 2.78 14.59 30.25
C LEU A 119 2.26 13.17 30.52
N LEU A 120 1.09 12.80 29.97
CA LEU A 120 0.55 11.44 30.08
C LEU A 120 1.35 10.47 29.19
N TYR A 121 1.71 10.91 27.99
CA TYR A 121 2.52 10.12 27.06
C TYR A 121 3.93 9.84 27.61
N TYR A 122 4.58 10.86 28.19
CA TYR A 122 5.90 10.70 28.83
C TYR A 122 5.88 9.73 30.02
N ARG A 123 4.78 9.72 30.78
CA ARG A 123 4.60 8.83 31.94
C ARG A 123 4.33 7.38 31.52
N HIS A 124 3.71 7.16 30.37
CA HIS A 124 3.46 5.82 29.82
C HIS A 124 4.70 5.24 29.10
N SER A 125 5.53 6.09 28.47
CA SER A 125 6.78 5.67 27.80
C SER A 125 7.92 5.29 28.78
N LYS A 126 7.84 5.71 30.05
CA LYS A 126 8.84 5.41 31.09
C LYS A 126 8.57 4.14 31.91
N ARG A 127 7.43 3.48 31.70
CA ARG A 127 7.05 2.26 32.42
C ARG A 127 7.39 1.04 31.59
#